data_AF-A0A1M6R2G7-F1
#
_entry.id   AF-A0A1M6R2G7-F1
#
_cell.length_a   1.000
_cell.length_b   1.000
_cell.length_c   1.000
_cell.angle_alpha   90.00
_cell.angle_beta   90.00
_cell.angle_gamma   90.00
#
_symmetry.space_group_name_H-M   'P 1'
#
loop_
_entity.id
_entity.type
_entity.pdbx_description
1 polymer ?
#
loop_
_entity_poly.entity_id
_entity_poly.type
_entity_poly.pdbx_seq_one_letter_code
_entity_poly.pdbx_strand_id
1 'polypeptide(L)'
;MTVLFAYDRLNAVSYARRWAFKRNPKFANFDKMGGDCTNFASQVLYAGRCPMNYSKYGWYYRSLNDRAPAWTSVNYLYKFLINNEGRGPVAKEVSLKDVQIGDLVQLDFDGDGFFNHTPIIVDIGFPKTLYNIFIAAHTIDRLDYRLSNYNFKKIRFLHILGYRK
;
A
#
# COMPACT_ATOMS: atom_id res chain seq x y z
N MET A 1 -4.84 16.45 20.66
CA MET A 1 -5.03 15.07 20.12
C MET A 1 -5.53 15.18 18.70
N THR A 2 -4.74 14.76 17.70
CA THR A 2 -5.17 14.75 16.30
C THR A 2 -6.13 13.58 16.08
N VAL A 3 -7.37 13.89 15.70
CA VAL A 3 -8.41 12.89 15.42
C VAL A 3 -8.05 12.12 14.15
N LEU A 4 -8.17 10.79 14.20
CA LEU A 4 -8.09 9.93 13.01
C LEU A 4 -9.50 9.70 12.45
N PHE A 5 -9.65 9.95 11.16
CA PHE A 5 -10.84 9.59 10.39
C PHE A 5 -10.69 8.15 9.87
N ALA A 6 -11.82 7.45 9.73
CA ALA A 6 -11.85 6.06 9.32
C ALA A 6 -11.40 5.87 7.86
N TYR A 7 -10.42 4.97 7.66
CA TYR A 7 -10.02 4.48 6.35
C TYR A 7 -11.10 3.55 5.78
N ASP A 8 -11.58 3.84 4.57
CA ASP A 8 -12.60 3.04 3.90
C ASP A 8 -11.98 1.79 3.24
N ARG A 9 -11.78 0.76 4.07
CA ARG A 9 -11.15 -0.50 3.68
C ARG A 9 -11.90 -1.20 2.55
N LEU A 10 -13.23 -1.16 2.56
CA LEU A 10 -14.06 -1.82 1.54
C LEU A 10 -13.88 -1.15 0.18
N ASN A 11 -13.87 0.18 0.13
CA ASN A 11 -13.60 0.90 -1.12
C ASN A 11 -12.16 0.70 -1.60
N ALA A 12 -11.18 0.68 -0.69
CA ALA A 12 -9.79 0.38 -1.03
C ALA A 12 -9.65 -1.02 -1.66
N VAL A 13 -10.22 -2.06 -1.05
CA VAL A 13 -10.20 -3.44 -1.59
C VAL A 13 -10.96 -3.52 -2.90
N SER A 14 -12.13 -2.88 -3.00
CA SER A 14 -12.91 -2.84 -4.26
C SER A 14 -12.11 -2.19 -5.40
N TYR A 15 -11.37 -1.13 -5.09
CA TYR A 15 -10.46 -0.50 -6.04
C TYR A 15 -9.33 -1.45 -6.45
N ALA A 16 -8.67 -2.08 -5.47
CA ALA A 16 -7.59 -3.03 -5.73
C ALA A 16 -8.05 -4.17 -6.65
N ARG A 17 -9.21 -4.78 -6.36
CA ARG A 17 -9.80 -5.84 -7.19
C ARG A 17 -10.11 -5.38 -8.61
N ARG A 18 -10.66 -4.17 -8.77
CA ARG A 18 -11.00 -3.60 -10.08
C ARG A 18 -9.77 -3.36 -10.96
N TRP A 19 -8.67 -2.91 -10.36
CA TRP A 19 -7.50 -2.43 -11.09
C TRP A 19 -6.31 -3.39 -11.06
N ALA A 20 -6.37 -4.52 -10.36
CA ALA A 20 -5.25 -5.47 -10.25
C ALA A 20 -4.62 -5.93 -11.58
N PHE A 21 -5.40 -5.98 -12.68
CA PHE A 21 -4.94 -6.36 -14.03
C PHE A 21 -5.05 -5.24 -15.06
N LYS A 22 -5.24 -3.99 -14.62
CA LYS A 22 -5.47 -2.82 -15.48
C LYS A 22 -4.77 -1.60 -14.89
N ARG A 23 -4.68 -0.51 -15.66
CA ARG A 23 -4.17 0.77 -15.14
C ARG A 23 -5.28 1.80 -15.13
N ASN A 24 -5.45 2.48 -14.00
CA ASN A 24 -6.43 3.54 -13.89
C ASN A 24 -5.94 4.77 -14.67
N PRO A 25 -6.65 5.23 -15.72
CA PRO A 25 -6.17 6.32 -16.58
C PRO A 25 -6.04 7.66 -15.85
N LYS A 26 -6.54 7.79 -14.62
CA LYS A 26 -6.32 8.97 -13.77
C LYS A 26 -4.88 9.08 -13.24
N PHE A 27 -4.09 8.01 -13.35
CA PHE A 27 -2.71 7.94 -12.87
C PHE A 27 -1.81 7.45 -14.00
N ALA A 28 -0.57 7.92 -14.02
CA ALA A 28 0.42 7.45 -14.98
C ALA A 28 0.66 5.95 -14.84
N ASN A 29 0.95 5.30 -15.97
CA ASN A 29 1.38 3.91 -15.99
C ASN A 29 2.89 3.82 -15.70
N PHE A 30 3.27 3.03 -14.70
CA PHE A 30 4.67 2.84 -14.25
C PHE A 30 5.28 1.48 -14.65
N ASP A 31 4.61 0.66 -15.48
CA ASP A 31 5.02 -0.73 -15.83
C ASP A 31 6.50 -0.86 -16.23
N LYS A 32 7.07 0.16 -16.89
CA LYS A 32 8.46 0.17 -17.40
C LYS A 32 9.38 1.18 -16.71
N MET A 33 8.90 1.85 -15.66
CA MET A 33 9.59 2.95 -14.99
C MET A 33 10.05 2.60 -13.57
N GLY A 34 9.58 1.48 -13.04
CA GLY A 34 9.73 1.13 -11.63
C GLY A 34 8.76 1.91 -10.73
N GLY A 35 8.53 1.39 -9.52
CA GLY A 35 7.64 2.02 -8.53
C GLY A 35 6.14 1.74 -8.73
N ASP A 36 5.74 0.96 -9.73
CA ASP A 36 4.32 0.69 -10.00
C ASP A 36 3.60 -0.02 -8.85
N CYS A 37 4.29 -0.91 -8.14
CA CYS A 37 3.76 -1.52 -6.92
C CYS A 37 3.32 -0.47 -5.89
N THR A 38 4.13 0.57 -5.67
CA THR A 38 3.84 1.62 -4.69
C THR A 38 2.82 2.62 -5.24
N ASN A 39 2.88 2.92 -6.54
CA ASN A 39 1.88 3.74 -7.21
C ASN A 39 0.48 3.12 -7.06
N PHE A 40 0.35 1.82 -7.33
CA PHE A 40 -0.89 1.07 -7.15
C PHE A 40 -1.35 1.04 -5.69
N ALA A 41 -0.46 0.72 -4.75
CA ALA A 41 -0.78 0.78 -3.32
C ALA A 41 -1.26 2.17 -2.88
N SER A 42 -0.64 3.24 -3.41
CA SER A 42 -1.05 4.60 -3.11
C SER A 42 -2.43 4.94 -3.69
N GLN A 43 -2.72 4.48 -4.92
CA GLN A 43 -4.06 4.62 -5.51
C GLN A 43 -5.12 3.91 -4.66
N VAL A 44 -4.81 2.73 -4.13
CA VAL A 44 -5.69 1.97 -3.25
C VAL A 44 -5.95 2.71 -1.94
N LEU A 45 -4.91 3.25 -1.28
CA LEU A 45 -5.08 4.08 -0.08
C LEU A 45 -5.95 5.32 -0.37
N TYR A 46 -5.72 5.98 -1.50
CA TYR A 46 -6.48 7.16 -1.93
C TYR A 46 -7.95 6.82 -2.18
N ALA A 47 -8.23 5.67 -2.81
CA ALA A 47 -9.58 5.16 -3.00
C ALA A 47 -10.30 4.84 -1.67
N GLY A 48 -9.54 4.47 -0.63
CA GLY A 48 -10.04 4.35 0.74
C GLY A 48 -10.23 5.68 1.48
N ARG A 49 -10.38 6.79 0.75
CA ARG A 49 -10.63 8.17 1.23
C ARG A 49 -9.48 8.86 1.94
N CYS A 50 -8.28 8.28 1.94
CA CYS A 50 -7.11 8.95 2.50
C CYS A 50 -6.76 10.19 1.66
N PRO A 51 -6.77 11.41 2.21
CA PRO A 51 -6.47 12.60 1.44
C PRO A 51 -4.97 12.67 1.12
N MET A 52 -4.62 13.21 -0.04
CA MET A 52 -3.22 13.49 -0.36
C MET A 52 -2.65 14.59 0.54
N ASN A 53 -1.37 14.47 0.84
CA ASN A 53 -0.56 15.44 1.56
C ASN A 53 0.45 16.06 0.60
N TYR A 54 0.27 17.34 0.27
CA TYR A 54 1.10 18.08 -0.68
C TYR A 54 2.28 18.82 -0.02
N SER A 55 2.64 18.47 1.22
CA SER A 55 3.85 19.03 1.83
C SER A 55 5.13 18.50 1.14
N LYS A 56 6.26 19.14 1.41
CA LYS A 56 7.57 18.79 0.84
C LYS A 56 7.95 17.32 1.02
N TYR A 57 7.56 16.71 2.15
CA TYR A 57 7.80 15.29 2.48
C TYR A 57 6.50 14.50 2.53
N GLY A 58 5.47 14.98 1.83
CA GLY A 58 4.13 14.42 1.86
C GLY A 58 3.96 13.13 1.06
N TRP A 59 2.70 12.84 0.75
CA TRP A 59 2.25 11.70 -0.03
C TRP A 59 1.17 12.18 -0.98
N TYR A 60 1.54 12.38 -2.25
CA TYR A 60 0.63 12.95 -3.24
C TYR A 60 1.02 12.56 -4.67
N TYR A 61 0.03 12.70 -5.56
CA TYR A 61 0.20 12.59 -7.00
C TYR A 61 -0.63 13.68 -7.70
N ARG A 62 -0.02 14.44 -8.61
CA ARG A 62 -0.70 15.39 -9.50
C ARG A 62 -0.47 15.03 -10.95
N SER A 63 0.74 14.62 -11.29
CA SER A 63 1.10 14.12 -12.61
C SER A 63 2.30 13.18 -12.51
N LEU A 64 2.74 12.63 -13.65
CA LEU A 64 3.99 11.87 -13.70
C LEU A 64 5.16 12.71 -13.16
N ASN A 65 5.27 13.99 -13.51
CA ASN A 65 6.42 14.83 -13.12
C ASN A 65 6.21 15.61 -11.81
N ASP A 66 4.99 15.61 -11.25
CA ASP A 66 4.68 16.26 -9.97
C ASP A 66 3.99 15.26 -9.03
N ARG A 67 4.82 14.55 -8.25
CA ARG A 67 4.41 13.56 -7.26
C ARG A 67 5.44 13.45 -6.14
N ALA A 68 5.00 13.07 -4.94
CA ALA A 68 5.93 12.80 -3.85
C ALA A 68 6.67 11.47 -4.06
N PRO A 69 7.93 11.34 -3.60
CA PRO A 69 8.62 10.06 -3.52
C PRO A 69 7.82 8.99 -2.76
N ALA A 70 7.08 9.38 -1.71
CA ALA A 70 6.23 8.48 -0.95
C ALA A 70 5.07 7.88 -1.76
N TRP A 71 4.68 8.47 -2.90
CA TRP A 71 3.64 7.91 -3.76
C TRP A 71 4.16 6.73 -4.60
N THR A 72 5.45 6.70 -4.95
CA THR A 72 6.01 5.71 -5.89
C THR A 72 7.22 4.92 -5.39
N SER A 73 7.62 5.08 -4.12
CA SER A 73 8.73 4.31 -3.54
C SER A 73 8.33 3.63 -2.23
N VAL A 74 8.57 2.32 -2.16
CA VAL A 74 8.25 1.43 -1.03
C VAL A 74 8.74 2.01 0.30
N ASN A 75 9.99 2.43 0.36
CA ASN A 75 10.61 2.90 1.60
C ASN A 75 10.19 4.33 1.97
N TYR A 76 9.94 5.22 1.00
CA TYR A 76 9.39 6.55 1.30
C TYR A 76 7.92 6.48 1.71
N LEU A 77 7.12 5.58 1.11
CA LEU A 77 5.74 5.33 1.52
C LEU A 77 5.70 4.87 2.97
N TYR A 78 6.54 3.90 3.34
CA TYR A 78 6.66 3.44 4.71
C TYR A 78 7.00 4.57 5.68
N LYS A 79 8.07 5.33 5.40
CA LYS A 79 8.48 6.45 6.25
C LYS A 79 7.37 7.48 6.42
N PHE A 80 6.63 7.78 5.35
CA PHE A 80 5.46 8.65 5.43
C PHE A 80 4.38 8.03 6.32
N LEU A 81 3.93 6.81 6.06
CA LEU A 81 2.81 6.19 6.79
C LEU A 81 3.04 6.06 8.31
N ILE A 82 4.28 5.72 8.72
CA ILE A 82 4.62 5.51 10.13
C ILE A 82 4.83 6.83 10.88
N ASN A 83 5.39 7.85 10.22
CA ASN A 83 5.75 9.12 10.86
C ASN A 83 4.81 10.28 10.51
N ASN A 84 3.76 10.04 9.71
CA ASN A 84 2.84 11.10 9.36
C ASN A 84 2.18 11.61 10.64
N GLU A 85 2.24 12.92 10.86
CA GLU A 85 1.54 13.65 11.93
C GLU A 85 0.51 14.65 11.36
N GLY A 86 0.57 14.90 10.05
CA GLY A 86 -0.31 15.80 9.33
C GLY A 86 -1.32 15.07 8.46
N ARG A 87 -1.86 15.78 7.47
CA ARG A 87 -2.85 15.27 6.49
C ARG A 87 -2.41 13.96 5.85
N GLY A 88 -3.36 13.06 5.59
CA GLY A 88 -3.12 11.81 4.87
C GLY A 88 -3.10 10.55 5.73
N PRO A 89 -2.83 9.38 5.11
CA PRO A 89 -2.93 8.08 5.77
C PRO A 89 -1.91 7.91 6.89
N VAL A 90 -2.27 7.09 7.88
CA VAL A 90 -1.41 6.73 9.02
C VAL A 90 -1.45 5.22 9.18
N ALA A 91 -0.29 4.60 9.34
CA ALA A 91 -0.19 3.18 9.60
C ALA A 91 0.64 2.90 10.86
N LYS A 92 0.50 1.68 11.38
CA LYS A 92 1.45 1.10 12.33
C LYS A 92 1.94 -0.23 11.80
N GLU A 93 3.17 -0.60 12.15
CA GLU A 93 3.62 -1.97 11.96
C GLU A 93 2.86 -2.89 12.91
N VAL A 94 2.42 -4.04 12.40
CA VAL A 94 1.74 -5.06 13.20
C VAL A 94 2.24 -6.46 12.86
N SER A 95 1.92 -7.41 13.72
CA SER A 95 2.11 -8.82 13.40
C SER A 95 1.01 -9.33 12.47
N LEU A 96 1.27 -10.47 11.82
CA LEU A 96 0.32 -11.13 10.92
C LEU A 96 -1.08 -11.29 11.54
N LYS A 97 -1.18 -11.53 12.84
CA LYS A 97 -2.46 -11.77 13.53
C LYS A 97 -3.40 -10.55 13.48
N ASP A 98 -2.85 -9.34 13.38
CA ASP A 98 -3.58 -8.08 13.52
C ASP A 98 -3.93 -7.43 12.17
N VAL A 99 -3.46 -8.00 11.05
CA VAL A 99 -3.74 -7.44 9.72
C VAL A 99 -5.20 -7.59 9.33
N GLN A 100 -5.67 -6.66 8.51
CA GLN A 100 -7.00 -6.60 7.94
C GLN A 100 -6.94 -6.38 6.43
N ILE A 101 -8.04 -6.63 5.74
CA ILE A 101 -8.16 -6.28 4.32
C ILE A 101 -7.96 -4.76 4.13
N GLY A 102 -7.33 -4.40 3.01
CA GLY A 102 -6.91 -3.03 2.70
C GLY A 102 -5.63 -2.58 3.40
N ASP A 103 -5.02 -3.41 4.25
CA ASP A 103 -3.67 -3.17 4.77
C ASP A 103 -2.61 -3.44 3.69
N LEU A 104 -1.43 -2.84 3.89
CA LEU A 104 -0.28 -3.07 3.01
C LEU A 104 0.65 -4.11 3.60
N VAL A 105 1.30 -4.87 2.72
CA VAL A 105 2.44 -5.71 3.06
C VAL A 105 3.64 -5.16 2.31
N GLN A 106 4.80 -5.11 2.94
CA GLN A 106 6.04 -4.81 2.24
C GLN A 106 7.02 -5.96 2.38
N LEU A 107 7.65 -6.30 1.25
CA LEU A 107 8.54 -7.44 1.12
C LEU A 107 9.95 -6.96 0.77
N ASP A 108 10.92 -7.52 1.48
CA ASP A 108 12.34 -7.41 1.19
C ASP A 108 12.80 -8.78 0.68
N PHE A 109 13.16 -8.83 -0.60
CA PHE A 109 13.53 -10.08 -1.29
C PHE A 109 14.99 -10.47 -1.07
N ASP A 110 15.87 -9.50 -0.80
CA ASP A 110 17.32 -9.72 -0.71
C ASP A 110 17.82 -9.76 0.74
N GLY A 111 17.03 -9.24 1.68
CA GLY A 111 17.32 -9.24 3.12
C GLY A 111 18.25 -8.12 3.57
N ASP A 112 18.53 -7.14 2.71
CA ASP A 112 19.43 -6.02 2.98
C ASP A 112 18.79 -4.93 3.86
N GLY A 113 17.48 -5.04 4.16
CA GLY A 113 16.72 -4.04 4.91
C GLY A 113 16.11 -2.95 4.04
N PHE A 114 16.27 -3.01 2.71
CA PHE A 114 15.63 -2.13 1.75
C PHE A 114 14.47 -2.85 1.06
N PHE A 115 13.24 -2.56 1.49
CA PHE A 115 12.06 -3.24 0.97
C PHE A 115 11.80 -2.91 -0.50
N ASN A 116 11.44 -3.91 -1.29
CA ASN A 116 11.37 -3.83 -2.76
C ASN A 116 9.93 -3.81 -3.30
N HIS A 117 8.96 -4.36 -2.56
CA HIS A 117 7.59 -4.56 -3.06
C HIS A 117 6.51 -4.13 -2.06
N THR A 118 5.35 -3.68 -2.56
CA THR A 118 4.19 -3.29 -1.73
C THR A 118 2.87 -3.87 -2.26
N PRO A 119 2.50 -5.12 -1.93
CA PRO A 119 1.15 -5.65 -2.15
C PRO A 119 0.10 -5.08 -1.18
N ILE A 120 -1.17 -5.19 -1.57
CA ILE A 120 -2.34 -4.88 -0.74
C ILE A 120 -3.05 -6.18 -0.36
N ILE A 121 -3.42 -6.36 0.90
CA ILE A 121 -4.26 -7.49 1.35
C ILE A 121 -5.70 -7.28 0.86
N VAL A 122 -6.22 -8.21 0.08
CA VAL A 122 -7.59 -8.15 -0.47
C VAL A 122 -8.53 -9.21 0.09
N ASP A 123 -7.98 -10.26 0.71
CA ASP A 123 -8.75 -11.26 1.45
C ASP A 123 -7.89 -11.98 2.50
N ILE A 124 -8.53 -12.52 3.54
CA ILE A 124 -7.90 -13.22 4.66
C ILE A 124 -8.74 -14.45 5.03
N GLY A 125 -8.19 -15.64 4.83
CA GLY A 125 -8.77 -16.91 5.27
C GLY A 125 -8.41 -17.28 6.72
N PHE A 126 -9.00 -18.38 7.20
CA PHE A 126 -8.76 -18.95 8.52
C PHE A 126 -8.05 -20.32 8.41
N PRO A 127 -7.05 -20.62 9.26
CA PRO A 127 -6.40 -19.73 10.23
C PRO A 127 -5.59 -18.63 9.52
N LYS A 128 -5.38 -17.49 10.20
CA LYS A 128 -4.64 -16.35 9.64
C LYS A 128 -3.14 -16.65 9.56
N THR A 129 -2.73 -17.27 8.46
CA THR A 129 -1.35 -17.67 8.12
C THR A 129 -0.95 -17.06 6.78
N LEU A 130 0.35 -17.06 6.44
CA LEU A 130 0.82 -16.56 5.14
C LEU A 130 0.16 -17.27 3.94
N TYR A 131 -0.21 -18.55 4.10
CA TYR A 131 -0.92 -19.32 3.07
C TYR A 131 -2.36 -18.84 2.84
N ASN A 132 -2.95 -18.19 3.84
CA ASN A 132 -4.33 -17.71 3.84
C ASN A 132 -4.44 -16.18 3.78
N ILE A 133 -3.35 -15.47 3.45
CA ILE A 133 -3.42 -14.06 3.06
C ILE A 133 -3.40 -13.97 1.54
N PHE A 134 -4.40 -13.28 0.99
CA PHE A 134 -4.50 -13.04 -0.45
C PHE A 134 -4.26 -11.57 -0.75
N ILE A 135 -3.49 -11.30 -1.80
CA ILE A 135 -3.08 -9.95 -2.17
C ILE A 135 -3.52 -9.56 -3.58
N ALA A 136 -3.54 -8.25 -3.80
CA ALA A 136 -3.43 -7.65 -5.12
C ALA A 136 -2.13 -6.85 -5.23
N ALA A 137 -1.51 -6.85 -6.41
CA ALA A 137 -0.27 -6.13 -6.66
C ALA A 137 -0.08 -5.80 -8.14
N HIS A 138 0.79 -4.81 -8.39
CA HIS A 138 1.33 -4.43 -9.70
C HIS A 138 2.82 -4.81 -9.81
N THR A 139 3.52 -4.35 -10.86
CA THR A 139 4.86 -4.79 -11.34
C THR A 139 4.82 -6.20 -11.94
N ILE A 140 4.25 -7.15 -11.21
CA ILE A 140 3.68 -8.36 -11.77
C ILE A 140 2.24 -8.36 -11.30
N ASP A 141 1.30 -8.25 -12.22
CA ASP A 141 -0.12 -8.12 -11.90
C ASP A 141 -0.62 -9.38 -11.20
N ARG A 142 -1.20 -9.18 -10.01
CA ARG A 142 -1.73 -10.24 -9.15
C ARG A 142 -3.07 -9.82 -8.58
N LEU A 143 -4.00 -10.76 -8.53
CA LEU A 143 -5.26 -10.68 -7.80
C LEU A 143 -5.52 -12.01 -7.12
N ASP A 144 -6.00 -11.98 -5.87
CA ASP A 144 -6.25 -13.16 -5.05
C ASP A 144 -5.04 -14.12 -5.02
N TYR A 145 -3.85 -13.54 -5.05
CA TYR A 145 -2.60 -14.29 -5.04
C TYR A 145 -2.16 -14.55 -3.61
N ARG A 146 -1.79 -15.79 -3.28
CA ARG A 146 -1.35 -16.14 -1.93
C ARG A 146 -0.04 -15.45 -1.60
N LEU A 147 0.02 -14.78 -0.44
CA LEU A 147 1.22 -14.10 0.02
C LEU A 147 2.40 -15.05 0.21
N SER A 148 2.13 -16.30 0.64
CA SER A 148 3.14 -17.37 0.76
C SER A 148 3.87 -17.70 -0.54
N ASN A 149 3.34 -17.32 -1.71
CA ASN A 149 3.99 -17.59 -2.98
C ASN A 149 5.11 -16.60 -3.31
N TYR A 150 5.30 -15.53 -2.52
CA TYR A 150 6.49 -14.69 -2.62
C TYR A 150 7.64 -15.31 -1.82
N ASN A 151 8.82 -15.36 -2.44
CA ASN A 151 10.06 -15.69 -1.74
C ASN A 151 10.69 -14.41 -1.20
N PHE A 152 10.52 -14.11 0.09
CA PHE A 152 11.07 -12.92 0.74
C PHE A 152 11.97 -13.31 1.92
N LYS A 153 12.93 -12.45 2.25
CA LYS A 153 13.82 -12.60 3.42
C LYS A 153 13.28 -11.84 4.62
N LYS A 154 12.64 -10.69 4.41
CA LYS A 154 11.92 -9.94 5.45
C LYS A 154 10.55 -9.50 4.97
N ILE A 155 9.65 -9.33 5.92
CA ILE A 155 8.27 -8.89 5.69
C ILE A 155 7.88 -7.91 6.79
N ARG A 156 7.11 -6.88 6.43
CA ARG A 156 6.41 -6.04 7.39
C ARG A 156 4.97 -5.83 6.97
N PHE A 157 4.07 -5.82 7.94
CA PHE A 157 2.65 -5.56 7.74
C PHE A 157 2.31 -4.16 8.23
N LEU A 158 1.69 -3.35 7.39
CA LEU A 158 1.33 -1.98 7.69
C LEU A 158 -0.19 -1.89 7.85
N HIS A 159 -0.63 -1.87 9.10
CA HIS A 159 -2.03 -1.72 9.45
C HIS A 159 -2.46 -0.26 9.33
N ILE A 160 -3.37 0.05 8.41
CA ILE A 160 -3.84 1.42 8.19
C ILE A 160 -4.83 1.81 9.30
N LEU A 161 -4.40 2.71 10.19
CA LEU A 161 -5.21 3.15 11.32
C LEU A 161 -6.35 4.08 10.90
N GLY A 162 -6.17 4.81 9.81
CA GLY A 162 -7.06 5.88 9.36
C GLY A 162 -6.28 6.95 8.62
N TYR A 163 -6.82 8.16 8.61
CA TYR A 163 -6.14 9.33 8.05
C TYR A 163 -6.43 10.60 8.85
N ARG A 164 -5.59 11.62 8.67
CA ARG A 164 -5.84 12.98 9.18
C ARG A 164 -6.22 13.94 8.04
N LYS A 165 -6.97 15.00 8.35
CA LYS A 165 -7.39 16.02 7.39
C LYS A 165 -6.49 17.24 7.41
#